data_AF-A0A521DZK2-F1
#
_entry.id   AF-A0A521DZK2-F1
#
_cell.length_a   1.000
_cell.length_b   1.000
_cell.length_c   1.000
_cell.angle_alpha   90.00
_cell.angle_beta   90.00
_cell.angle_gamma   90.00
#
_symmetry.space_group_name_H-M   'P 1'
#
loop_
_entity.id
_entity.type
_entity.pdbx_description
1 polymer ?
#
loop_
_entity_poly.entity_id
_entity_poly.type
_entity_poly.pdbx_seq_one_letter_code
_entity_poly.pdbx_strand_id
1 'polypeptide(L)'
;MVSIKTFFFSIAVCLSPIAALSDSGSLQGEDVPEFNEAVQAWLDGDDLVALQNLAGQAQQGNTAAQILLASIASGSKYHSHVTTDMERKERIALLRKPGGLSGKSWLTEAQNSEALALALLQASKIGEKAPAIATLIELGEPQTAIIAAQSMLLNGEAEELVSVLQGLDDKLPEEADVLLAWALFQASQGSDSPYAGSASVPRTLTGNEHFRLSEFAWGHLSPRALVEDGEAREAAIKHSGNIRAWTPVRNFCEDQCPDSISECTATGGSYLTTPLSPRSPLESVISNEVYWASKRVTGDLARSTWEIIVEADSDAKVPDACFKRSMKELQLVEGHG
;
A
#
# COMPACT_ATOMS: atom_id res chain seq x y z
N MET A 1 25.87 -54.68 -31.02
CA MET A 1 24.74 -54.47 -30.10
C MET A 1 25.30 -54.18 -28.72
N VAL A 2 25.44 -52.91 -28.36
CA VAL A 2 25.97 -52.47 -27.05
C VAL A 2 24.80 -51.95 -26.24
N SER A 3 24.52 -52.59 -25.10
CA SER A 3 23.39 -52.31 -24.23
C SER A 3 23.73 -51.15 -23.29
N ILE A 4 23.06 -50.01 -23.47
CA ILE A 4 23.21 -48.81 -22.63
C ILE A 4 22.30 -49.01 -21.40
N LYS A 5 22.91 -49.14 -20.22
CA LYS A 5 22.19 -49.18 -18.93
C LYS A 5 21.88 -47.76 -18.48
N THR A 6 20.59 -47.42 -18.47
CA THR A 6 20.05 -46.17 -17.93
C THR A 6 20.20 -46.16 -16.41
N PHE A 7 21.01 -45.24 -15.88
CA PHE A 7 21.14 -44.97 -14.45
C PHE A 7 20.05 -43.98 -14.03
N PHE A 8 19.09 -44.42 -13.21
CA PHE A 8 18.14 -43.53 -12.53
C PHE A 8 18.83 -42.90 -11.31
N PHE A 9 19.03 -41.59 -11.35
CA PHE A 9 19.45 -40.79 -10.19
C PHE A 9 18.19 -40.37 -9.42
N SER A 10 17.93 -41.01 -8.27
CA SER A 10 16.92 -40.54 -7.32
C SER A 10 17.42 -39.28 -6.64
N ILE A 11 16.85 -38.13 -6.98
CA ILE A 11 17.06 -36.86 -6.27
C ILE A 11 16.27 -36.94 -4.97
N ALA A 12 16.96 -37.10 -3.84
CA ALA A 12 16.37 -36.90 -2.53
C ALA A 12 16.17 -35.39 -2.31
N VAL A 13 14.92 -34.94 -2.41
CA VAL A 13 14.53 -33.58 -2.06
C VAL A 13 14.56 -33.47 -0.53
N CYS A 14 15.60 -32.83 0.00
CA CYS A 14 15.62 -32.41 1.39
C CYS A 14 14.59 -31.29 1.58
N LEU A 15 13.43 -31.64 2.13
CA LEU A 15 12.48 -30.69 2.70
C LEU A 15 13.15 -30.03 3.91
N SER A 16 13.76 -28.87 3.71
CA SER A 16 14.17 -28.02 4.82
C SER A 16 12.92 -27.56 5.58
N PRO A 17 12.92 -27.59 6.92
CA PRO A 17 11.83 -26.99 7.69
C PRO A 17 11.80 -25.51 7.37
N ILE A 18 10.67 -25.05 6.82
CA ILE A 18 10.35 -23.64 6.69
C ILE A 18 10.45 -23.05 8.10
N ALA A 19 11.32 -22.05 8.27
CA ALA A 19 11.49 -21.35 9.54
C ALA A 19 10.11 -20.89 10.04
N ALA A 20 9.86 -21.14 11.33
CA ALA A 20 8.65 -20.68 12.00
C ALA A 20 8.52 -19.16 11.79
N LEU A 21 7.47 -18.77 11.06
CA LEU A 21 7.02 -17.39 10.98
C LEU A 21 6.72 -16.94 12.42
N SER A 22 7.27 -15.79 12.81
CA SER A 22 6.97 -15.15 14.09
C SER A 22 5.46 -15.07 14.27
N ASP A 23 4.98 -15.59 15.40
CA ASP A 23 3.57 -15.57 15.80
C ASP A 23 3.22 -14.13 16.23
N SER A 24 3.12 -13.22 15.25
CA SER A 24 2.38 -11.97 15.41
C SER A 24 0.94 -12.41 15.67
N GLY A 25 0.52 -12.33 16.93
CA GLY A 25 -0.70 -12.98 17.42
C GLY A 25 -1.90 -12.73 16.51
N SER A 26 -2.57 -13.81 16.11
CA SER A 26 -3.79 -13.75 15.30
C SER A 26 -4.84 -12.87 15.97
N LEU A 27 -5.53 -12.04 15.19
CA LEU A 27 -6.57 -11.17 15.72
C LEU A 27 -7.76 -12.00 16.21
N GLN A 28 -8.43 -11.55 17.27
CA GLN A 28 -9.63 -12.23 17.75
C GLN A 28 -10.71 -12.28 16.66
N GLY A 29 -11.11 -13.49 16.26
CA GLY A 29 -12.15 -13.73 15.25
C GLY A 29 -11.64 -13.89 13.82
N GLU A 30 -10.33 -13.86 13.59
CA GLU A 30 -9.71 -14.08 12.27
C GLU A 30 -9.87 -15.53 11.77
N ASP A 31 -9.92 -16.50 12.68
CA ASP A 31 -10.09 -17.93 12.38
C ASP A 31 -11.55 -18.32 12.07
N VAL A 32 -12.49 -17.38 12.22
CA VAL A 32 -13.92 -17.61 11.96
C VAL A 32 -14.15 -17.78 10.45
N PRO A 33 -14.77 -18.88 9.99
CA PRO A 33 -14.99 -19.14 8.56
C PRO A 33 -15.71 -18.01 7.82
N GLU A 34 -16.73 -17.43 8.44
CA GLU A 34 -17.52 -16.34 7.87
C GLU A 34 -16.71 -15.05 7.67
N PHE A 35 -15.69 -14.82 8.50
CA PHE A 35 -14.75 -13.72 8.30
C PHE A 35 -13.86 -13.98 7.08
N ASN A 36 -13.29 -15.19 6.98
CA ASN A 36 -12.45 -15.60 5.86
C ASN A 36 -13.20 -15.58 4.53
N GLU A 37 -14.46 -16.00 4.50
CA GLU A 37 -15.34 -15.89 3.34
C GLU A 37 -15.55 -14.42 2.92
N ALA A 38 -15.72 -13.50 3.88
CA ALA A 38 -15.86 -12.09 3.60
C ALA A 38 -14.56 -11.46 3.06
N VAL A 39 -13.40 -11.84 3.60
CA VAL A 39 -12.08 -11.44 3.09
C VAL A 39 -11.88 -11.95 1.67
N GLN A 40 -12.20 -13.22 1.40
CA GLN A 40 -12.05 -13.79 0.06
C GLN A 40 -12.96 -13.10 -0.95
N ALA A 41 -14.23 -12.86 -0.61
CA ALA A 41 -15.15 -12.09 -1.45
C ALA A 41 -14.60 -10.69 -1.78
N TRP A 42 -13.96 -10.01 -0.81
CA TRP A 42 -13.35 -8.71 -1.02
C TRP A 42 -12.15 -8.77 -1.98
N LEU A 43 -11.30 -9.79 -1.86
CA LEU A 43 -10.16 -10.03 -2.76
C LEU A 43 -10.59 -10.43 -4.18
N ASP A 44 -11.74 -11.09 -4.31
CA ASP A 44 -12.35 -11.45 -5.60
C ASP A 44 -13.08 -10.28 -6.29
N GLY A 45 -13.26 -9.15 -5.59
CA GLY A 45 -13.93 -7.94 -6.11
C GLY A 45 -15.44 -7.90 -5.86
N ASP A 46 -16.00 -8.83 -5.09
CA ASP A 46 -17.42 -8.88 -4.70
C ASP A 46 -17.71 -7.91 -3.54
N ASP A 47 -17.37 -6.64 -3.74
CA ASP A 47 -17.15 -5.66 -2.69
C ASP A 47 -18.36 -5.39 -1.81
N LEU A 48 -19.54 -5.24 -2.43
CA LEU A 48 -20.76 -4.99 -1.65
C LEU A 48 -21.10 -6.17 -0.75
N VAL A 49 -20.96 -7.40 -1.25
CA VAL A 49 -21.21 -8.63 -0.47
C VAL A 49 -20.20 -8.75 0.66
N ALA A 50 -18.93 -8.54 0.36
CA ALA A 50 -17.86 -8.57 1.35
C ALA A 50 -18.06 -7.53 2.46
N LEU A 51 -18.37 -6.28 2.10
CA LEU A 51 -18.63 -5.21 3.06
C LEU A 51 -19.85 -5.50 3.94
N GLN A 52 -20.92 -6.08 3.38
CA GLN A 52 -22.10 -6.49 4.14
C GLN A 52 -21.76 -7.60 5.14
N ASN A 53 -20.99 -8.59 4.74
CA ASN A 53 -20.56 -9.69 5.61
C ASN A 53 -19.62 -9.20 6.72
N LEU A 54 -18.61 -8.38 6.39
CA LEU A 54 -17.72 -7.75 7.36
C LEU A 54 -18.51 -6.89 8.36
N ALA A 55 -19.49 -6.12 7.89
CA ALA A 55 -20.34 -5.32 8.77
C ALA A 55 -21.16 -6.19 9.73
N GLY A 56 -21.73 -7.30 9.23
CA GLY A 56 -22.46 -8.27 10.06
C GLY A 56 -21.56 -8.90 11.12
N GLN A 57 -20.33 -9.28 10.76
CA GLN A 57 -19.35 -9.84 11.69
C GLN A 57 -18.89 -8.82 12.74
N ALA A 58 -18.59 -7.58 12.32
CA ALA A 58 -18.20 -6.51 13.22
C ALA A 58 -19.29 -6.21 14.27
N GLN A 59 -20.56 -6.24 13.86
CA GLN A 59 -21.73 -6.08 14.75
C GLN A 59 -21.89 -7.24 15.74
N GLN A 60 -21.48 -8.45 15.36
CA GLN A 60 -21.49 -9.64 16.22
C GLN A 60 -20.30 -9.70 17.19
N GLY A 61 -19.40 -8.71 17.15
CA GLY A 61 -18.24 -8.62 18.05
C GLY A 61 -16.99 -9.31 17.51
N ASN A 62 -16.94 -9.66 16.23
CA ASN A 62 -15.70 -10.15 15.61
C ASN A 62 -14.68 -9.00 15.50
N THR A 63 -13.60 -9.05 16.28
CA THR A 63 -12.64 -7.95 16.37
C THR A 63 -11.81 -7.78 15.10
N ALA A 64 -11.40 -8.88 14.46
CA ALA A 64 -10.73 -8.84 13.16
C ALA A 64 -11.59 -8.11 12.10
N ALA A 65 -12.90 -8.41 12.05
CA ALA A 65 -13.85 -7.73 11.17
C ALA A 65 -13.99 -6.23 11.50
N GLN A 66 -14.01 -5.86 12.78
CA GLN A 66 -14.04 -4.46 13.20
C GLN A 66 -12.82 -3.67 12.72
N ILE A 67 -11.63 -4.25 12.86
CA ILE A 67 -10.37 -3.62 12.46
C ILE A 67 -10.31 -3.51 10.93
N LEU A 68 -10.50 -4.61 10.20
CA LEU A 68 -10.44 -4.62 8.74
C LEU A 68 -11.46 -3.68 8.11
N LEU A 69 -12.72 -3.70 8.57
CA LEU A 69 -13.76 -2.81 8.05
C LEU A 69 -13.44 -1.33 8.32
N ALA A 70 -12.86 -1.01 9.48
CA ALA A 70 -12.42 0.36 9.76
C ALA A 70 -11.29 0.80 8.83
N SER A 71 -10.32 -0.07 8.57
CA SER A 71 -9.23 0.20 7.65
C SER A 71 -9.73 0.41 6.22
N ILE A 72 -10.64 -0.43 5.74
CA ILE A 72 -11.30 -0.25 4.44
C ILE A 72 -12.05 1.10 4.39
N ALA A 73 -12.84 1.42 5.42
CA ALA A 73 -13.60 2.66 5.48
C ALA A 73 -12.74 3.93 5.57
N SER A 74 -11.45 3.80 5.90
CA SER A 74 -10.51 4.92 5.95
C SER A 74 -9.98 5.32 4.57
N GLY A 75 -10.01 4.40 3.59
CA GLY A 75 -9.54 4.63 2.22
C GLY A 75 -10.68 4.58 1.22
N SER A 76 -11.07 5.73 0.66
CA SER A 76 -12.18 5.84 -0.31
C SER A 76 -12.01 4.91 -1.52
N LYS A 77 -10.77 4.66 -1.95
CA LYS A 77 -10.44 3.72 -3.05
C LYS A 77 -10.93 2.29 -2.84
N TYR A 78 -11.17 1.88 -1.59
CA TYR A 78 -11.59 0.52 -1.26
C TYR A 78 -13.11 0.30 -1.28
N HIS A 79 -13.92 1.36 -1.28
CA HIS A 79 -15.37 1.21 -1.13
C HIS A 79 -16.23 2.22 -1.89
N SER A 80 -15.69 3.37 -2.33
CA SER A 80 -16.49 4.45 -2.90
C SER A 80 -17.25 4.03 -4.16
N HIS A 81 -16.65 3.23 -5.04
CA HIS A 81 -17.27 2.71 -6.27
C HIS A 81 -18.53 1.86 -6.02
N VAL A 82 -18.70 1.27 -4.83
CA VAL A 82 -19.94 0.55 -4.44
C VAL A 82 -20.77 1.30 -3.40
N THR A 83 -20.35 2.47 -2.91
CA THR A 83 -21.03 3.20 -1.83
C THR A 83 -21.37 4.67 -2.13
N THR A 84 -20.90 5.22 -3.25
CA THR A 84 -21.15 6.63 -3.63
C THR A 84 -22.64 6.91 -3.82
N ASP A 85 -23.37 6.01 -4.48
CA ASP A 85 -24.81 6.15 -4.75
C ASP A 85 -25.72 5.72 -3.59
N MET A 86 -25.14 5.21 -2.50
CA MET A 86 -25.91 4.82 -1.32
C MET A 86 -26.40 6.05 -0.55
N GLU A 87 -27.59 5.91 0.03
CA GLU A 87 -28.08 6.87 1.00
C GLU A 87 -27.10 6.98 2.17
N ARG A 88 -26.89 8.20 2.67
CA ARG A 88 -25.93 8.45 3.76
C ARG A 88 -26.12 7.50 4.95
N LYS A 89 -27.37 7.23 5.31
CA LYS A 89 -27.72 6.34 6.43
C LYS A 89 -27.29 4.89 6.18
N GLU A 90 -27.46 4.40 4.96
CA GLU A 90 -27.08 3.04 4.56
C GLU A 90 -25.57 2.88 4.53
N ARG A 91 -24.85 3.85 3.93
CA ARG A 91 -23.38 3.86 3.94
C ARG A 91 -22.81 3.90 5.36
N ILE A 92 -23.39 4.69 6.26
CA ILE A 92 -22.99 4.71 7.68
C ILE A 92 -23.24 3.34 8.33
N ALA A 93 -24.41 2.73 8.11
CA ALA A 93 -24.73 1.43 8.68
C ALA A 93 -23.80 0.32 8.18
N LEU A 94 -23.33 0.42 6.94
CA LEU A 94 -22.39 -0.52 6.32
C LEU A 94 -20.97 -0.36 6.89
N LEU A 95 -20.45 0.86 6.98
CA LEU A 95 -19.01 1.08 7.23
C LEU A 95 -18.67 1.49 8.67
N ARG A 96 -19.66 1.84 9.49
CA ARG A 96 -19.42 2.49 10.80
C ARG A 96 -20.17 1.79 11.91
N LYS A 97 -19.59 1.87 13.12
CA LYS A 97 -20.29 1.50 14.34
C LYS A 97 -21.43 2.50 14.59
N PRO A 98 -22.64 2.05 14.98
CA PRO A 98 -23.73 2.95 15.35
C PRO A 98 -23.33 3.95 16.45
N GLY A 99 -23.67 5.23 16.25
CA GLY A 99 -23.46 6.32 17.22
C GLY A 99 -23.11 7.67 16.57
N GLY A 100 -23.75 8.75 17.02
CA GLY A 100 -23.56 10.10 16.46
C GLY A 100 -24.11 10.26 15.03
N LEU A 101 -23.95 11.45 14.44
CA LEU A 101 -24.48 11.79 13.10
C LEU A 101 -23.69 11.18 11.92
N SER A 102 -22.49 10.67 12.17
CA SER A 102 -21.58 10.12 11.15
C SER A 102 -21.14 8.68 11.43
N GLY A 103 -21.72 8.04 12.45
CA GLY A 103 -21.19 6.79 12.99
C GLY A 103 -19.85 6.98 13.71
N LYS A 104 -19.47 5.98 14.52
CA LYS A 104 -18.14 5.88 15.14
C LYS A 104 -17.26 4.94 14.32
N SER A 105 -15.94 5.13 14.38
CA SER A 105 -15.00 4.14 13.82
C SER A 105 -15.11 2.83 14.60
N TRP A 106 -15.07 1.69 13.91
CA TRP A 106 -15.01 0.37 14.56
C TRP A 106 -13.74 0.19 15.39
N LEU A 107 -12.64 0.89 15.08
CA LEU A 107 -11.43 0.93 15.93
C LEU A 107 -11.71 1.40 17.35
N THR A 108 -12.74 2.25 17.56
CA THR A 108 -13.08 2.74 18.91
C THR A 108 -13.65 1.64 19.81
N GLU A 109 -14.16 0.56 19.23
CA GLU A 109 -14.58 -0.65 19.96
C GLU A 109 -13.40 -1.61 20.11
N ALA A 110 -12.74 -1.95 19.00
CA ALA A 110 -11.66 -2.94 18.99
C ALA A 110 -10.46 -2.54 19.86
N GLN A 111 -10.16 -1.25 20.04
CA GLN A 111 -9.05 -0.78 20.89
C GLN A 111 -9.16 -1.21 22.37
N ASN A 112 -10.36 -1.64 22.82
CA ASN A 112 -10.55 -2.10 24.19
C ASN A 112 -9.95 -3.49 24.45
N SER A 113 -9.70 -4.27 23.39
CA SER A 113 -9.17 -5.63 23.46
C SER A 113 -7.94 -5.86 22.58
N GLU A 114 -7.70 -5.03 21.55
CA GLU A 114 -6.61 -5.22 20.59
C GLU A 114 -5.68 -4.01 20.51
N ALA A 115 -4.38 -4.26 20.74
CA ALA A 115 -3.34 -3.23 20.66
C ALA A 115 -3.22 -2.64 19.25
N LEU A 116 -3.42 -3.46 18.22
CA LEU A 116 -3.39 -3.02 16.83
C LEU A 116 -4.44 -1.94 16.55
N ALA A 117 -5.66 -2.12 17.07
CA ALA A 117 -6.74 -1.15 16.88
C ALA A 117 -6.43 0.20 17.52
N LEU A 118 -5.81 0.20 18.71
CA LEU A 118 -5.34 1.43 19.36
C LEU A 118 -4.26 2.12 18.52
N ALA A 119 -3.26 1.36 18.04
CA ALA A 119 -2.17 1.90 17.25
C ALA A 119 -2.67 2.52 15.92
N LEU A 120 -3.59 1.85 15.21
CA LEU A 120 -4.24 2.39 14.01
C LEU A 120 -5.01 3.69 14.31
N LEU A 121 -5.71 3.76 15.44
CA LEU A 121 -6.42 4.97 15.84
C LEU A 121 -5.45 6.13 16.15
N GLN A 122 -4.39 5.86 16.89
CA GLN A 122 -3.34 6.83 17.23
C GLN A 122 -2.59 7.34 15.98
N ALA A 123 -2.25 6.44 15.06
CA ALA A 123 -1.59 6.76 13.79
C ALA A 123 -2.40 7.74 12.92
N SER A 124 -3.73 7.79 13.08
CA SER A 124 -4.58 8.75 12.38
C SER A 124 -4.60 10.16 13.00
N LYS A 125 -4.18 10.33 14.25
CA LYS A 125 -4.26 11.60 14.99
C LYS A 125 -2.92 12.33 14.98
N ILE A 126 -2.98 13.66 14.95
CA ILE A 126 -1.78 14.50 15.10
C ILE A 126 -1.29 14.41 16.56
N GLY A 127 0.02 14.33 16.78
CA GLY A 127 0.63 14.26 18.12
C GLY A 127 0.51 12.92 18.84
N GLU A 128 -0.14 11.90 18.26
CA GLU A 128 -0.20 10.54 18.84
C GLU A 128 0.55 9.50 17.96
N LYS A 129 1.26 9.93 16.90
CA LYS A 129 1.85 9.02 15.89
C LYS A 129 3.08 8.26 16.36
N ALA A 130 3.95 8.90 17.13
CA ALA A 130 5.21 8.32 17.58
C ALA A 130 5.05 6.95 18.27
N PRO A 131 4.23 6.79 19.33
CA PRO A 131 4.02 5.48 19.95
C PRO A 131 3.29 4.48 19.04
N ALA A 132 2.49 4.97 18.08
CA ALA A 132 1.76 4.12 17.14
C ALA A 132 2.67 3.46 16.12
N ILE A 133 3.67 4.18 15.59
CA ILE A 133 4.58 3.68 14.54
C ILE A 133 5.33 2.42 14.99
N ALA A 134 5.97 2.45 16.15
CA ALA A 134 6.69 1.30 16.68
C ALA A 134 5.75 0.10 16.89
N THR A 135 4.57 0.35 17.49
CA THR A 135 3.56 -0.69 17.72
C THR A 135 3.04 -1.29 16.41
N LEU A 136 2.79 -0.47 15.39
CA LEU A 136 2.34 -0.94 14.07
C LEU A 136 3.40 -1.83 13.41
N ILE A 137 4.68 -1.46 13.46
CA ILE A 137 5.77 -2.28 12.92
C ILE A 137 5.83 -3.64 13.65
N GLU A 138 5.73 -3.64 14.97
CA GLU A 138 5.75 -4.88 15.76
C GLU A 138 4.55 -5.79 15.50
N LEU A 139 3.40 -5.21 15.16
CA LEU A 139 2.16 -5.92 14.85
C LEU A 139 1.97 -6.22 13.36
N GLY A 140 3.02 -6.06 12.54
CA GLY A 140 2.99 -6.45 11.14
C GLY A 140 2.29 -5.47 10.20
N GLU A 141 2.21 -4.18 10.56
CA GLU A 141 1.65 -3.10 9.73
C GLU A 141 2.71 -2.05 9.29
N PRO A 142 3.84 -2.47 8.69
CA PRO A 142 4.94 -1.57 8.38
C PRO A 142 4.55 -0.45 7.41
N GLN A 143 3.71 -0.67 6.42
CA GLN A 143 3.35 0.39 5.47
C GLN A 143 2.44 1.43 6.10
N THR A 144 1.52 1.01 6.97
CA THR A 144 0.68 1.94 7.74
C THR A 144 1.53 2.77 8.70
N ALA A 145 2.52 2.14 9.37
CA ALA A 145 3.49 2.84 10.20
C ALA A 145 4.28 3.89 9.39
N ILE A 146 4.73 3.52 8.21
CA ILE A 146 5.52 4.39 7.34
C ILE A 146 4.73 5.58 6.80
N ILE A 147 3.45 5.42 6.46
CA ILE A 147 2.59 6.54 6.10
C ILE A 147 2.36 7.48 7.29
N ALA A 148 2.22 6.94 8.51
CA ALA A 148 2.16 7.77 9.72
C ALA A 148 3.48 8.53 9.94
N ALA A 149 4.62 7.88 9.73
CA ALA A 149 5.93 8.50 9.79
C ALA A 149 6.11 9.62 8.75
N GLN A 150 5.64 9.43 7.51
CA GLN A 150 5.62 10.51 6.52
C GLN A 150 4.80 11.71 7.01
N SER A 151 3.64 11.47 7.62
CA SER A 151 2.84 12.55 8.19
C SER A 151 3.56 13.27 9.34
N MET A 152 4.34 12.57 10.17
CA MET A 152 5.18 13.22 11.20
C MET A 152 6.20 14.16 10.56
N LEU A 153 6.93 13.67 9.54
CA LEU A 153 7.91 14.46 8.81
C LEU A 153 7.29 15.74 8.21
N LEU A 154 6.14 15.60 7.55
CA LEU A 154 5.40 16.73 6.96
C LEU A 154 4.94 17.75 8.02
N ASN A 155 4.71 17.31 9.26
CA ASN A 155 4.31 18.16 10.37
C ASN A 155 5.49 18.79 11.14
N GLY A 156 6.74 18.54 10.73
CA GLY A 156 7.92 19.06 11.43
C GLY A 156 8.41 18.18 12.59
N GLU A 157 7.86 16.98 12.77
CA GLU A 157 8.16 16.07 13.89
C GLU A 157 9.37 15.16 13.58
N ALA A 158 10.39 15.68 12.89
CA ALA A 158 11.50 14.89 12.34
C ALA A 158 12.42 14.29 13.42
N GLU A 159 12.74 15.04 14.48
CA GLU A 159 13.58 14.53 15.58
C GLU A 159 12.90 13.38 16.33
N GLU A 160 11.60 13.53 16.61
CA GLU A 160 10.80 12.49 17.26
C GLU A 160 10.70 11.26 16.36
N LEU A 161 10.49 11.45 15.05
CA LEU A 161 10.48 10.34 14.10
C LEU A 161 11.81 9.57 14.09
N VAL A 162 12.95 10.26 14.05
CA VAL A 162 14.28 9.60 14.15
C VAL A 162 14.37 8.79 15.44
N SER A 163 13.91 9.33 16.57
CA SER A 163 13.91 8.62 17.84
C SER A 163 13.04 7.37 17.84
N VAL A 164 11.90 7.39 17.14
CA VAL A 164 10.97 6.25 17.06
C VAL A 164 11.52 5.13 16.19
N LEU A 165 12.20 5.45 15.09
CA LEU A 165 12.73 4.47 14.16
C LEU A 165 14.05 3.82 14.63
N GLN A 166 14.71 4.40 15.62
CA GLN A 166 15.96 3.86 16.17
C GLN A 166 15.78 2.42 16.67
N GLY A 167 16.57 1.48 16.12
CA GLY A 167 16.56 0.08 16.54
C GLY A 167 15.42 -0.75 15.93
N LEU A 168 14.72 -0.22 14.93
CA LEU A 168 13.74 -0.95 14.12
C LEU A 168 14.29 -1.31 12.73
N ASP A 169 15.59 -1.11 12.48
CA ASP A 169 16.24 -1.25 11.18
C ASP A 169 15.99 -2.61 10.51
N ASP A 170 15.90 -3.69 11.29
CA ASP A 170 15.66 -5.06 10.81
C ASP A 170 14.19 -5.39 10.51
N LYS A 171 13.27 -4.51 10.93
CA LYS A 171 11.82 -4.67 10.75
C LYS A 171 11.23 -3.70 9.73
N LEU A 172 12.00 -2.69 9.34
CA LEU A 172 11.56 -1.69 8.37
C LEU A 172 11.68 -2.25 6.95
N PRO A 173 10.67 -2.04 6.09
CA PRO A 173 10.81 -2.32 4.67
C PRO A 173 11.77 -1.31 4.02
N GLU A 174 12.35 -1.67 2.88
CA GLU A 174 13.36 -0.89 2.16
C GLU A 174 12.91 0.56 1.90
N GLU A 175 11.61 0.78 1.70
CA GLU A 175 11.07 2.11 1.49
C GLU A 175 11.34 3.03 2.69
N ALA A 176 11.42 2.53 3.92
CA ALA A 176 11.69 3.37 5.10
C ALA A 176 13.02 4.14 5.04
N ASP A 177 14.01 3.67 4.29
CA ASP A 177 15.36 4.25 4.26
C ASP A 177 15.36 5.70 3.79
N VAL A 178 14.58 6.00 2.74
CA VAL A 178 14.46 7.36 2.21
C VAL A 178 13.76 8.27 3.20
N LEU A 179 12.73 7.76 3.88
CA LEU A 179 12.03 8.53 4.89
C LEU A 179 12.93 8.84 6.10
N LEU A 180 13.72 7.87 6.55
CA LEU A 180 14.70 8.06 7.61
C LEU A 180 15.78 9.07 7.20
N ALA A 181 16.27 8.99 5.96
CA ALA A 181 17.23 9.95 5.44
C ALA A 181 16.66 11.38 5.40
N TRP A 182 15.38 11.56 5.04
CA TRP A 182 14.70 12.85 5.08
C TRP A 182 14.54 13.37 6.51
N ALA A 183 14.14 12.50 7.44
CA ALA A 183 14.01 12.84 8.85
C ALA A 183 15.35 13.29 9.46
N LEU A 184 16.43 12.55 9.20
CA LEU A 184 17.79 12.91 9.63
C LEU A 184 18.25 14.25 9.04
N PHE A 185 17.98 14.48 7.75
CA PHE A 185 18.30 15.75 7.12
C PHE A 185 17.56 16.91 7.78
N GLN A 186 16.24 16.81 7.96
CA GLN A 186 15.43 17.86 8.58
C GLN A 186 15.83 18.10 10.05
N ALA A 187 16.04 17.03 10.82
CA ALA A 187 16.54 17.11 12.20
C ALA A 187 17.89 17.83 12.27
N SER A 188 18.80 17.58 11.33
CA SER A 188 20.12 18.24 11.29
C SER A 188 20.06 19.75 11.06
N GLN A 189 18.98 20.24 10.47
CA GLN A 189 18.76 21.68 10.26
C GLN A 189 18.20 22.38 11.51
N GLY A 190 17.80 21.64 12.55
CA GLY A 190 17.18 22.18 13.76
C GLY A 190 15.89 22.96 13.47
N SER A 191 15.19 22.60 12.39
CA SER A 191 14.01 23.31 11.91
C SER A 191 12.74 22.55 12.27
N ASP A 192 11.99 23.07 13.24
CA ASP A 192 10.61 22.66 13.53
C ASP A 192 9.62 23.06 12.42
N SER A 193 10.10 23.73 11.36
CA SER A 193 9.24 24.12 10.24
C SER A 193 8.74 22.86 9.52
N PRO A 194 7.44 22.81 9.16
CA PRO A 194 6.89 21.77 8.29
C PRO A 194 7.75 21.57 7.05
N TYR A 195 7.94 20.31 6.65
CA TYR A 195 8.71 19.99 5.45
C TYR A 195 7.99 20.52 4.21
N ALA A 196 8.46 21.64 3.66
CA ALA A 196 7.91 22.25 2.45
C ALA A 196 8.59 21.71 1.18
N GLY A 197 8.27 20.46 0.83
CA GLY A 197 8.47 19.92 -0.52
C GLY A 197 9.70 19.01 -0.71
N SER A 198 9.50 17.98 -1.54
CA SER A 198 10.46 16.96 -1.98
C SER A 198 11.73 17.51 -2.66
N ALA A 199 11.79 18.81 -2.95
CA ALA A 199 12.91 19.45 -3.62
C ALA A 199 14.18 19.59 -2.74
N SER A 200 14.08 19.32 -1.45
CA SER A 200 15.14 19.60 -0.47
C SER A 200 15.93 18.36 -0.03
N VAL A 201 15.56 17.17 -0.50
CA VAL A 201 16.35 15.97 -0.23
C VAL A 201 17.74 16.19 -0.83
N PRO A 202 18.83 15.99 -0.08
CA PRO A 202 20.14 16.12 -0.64
C PRO A 202 20.25 15.18 -1.85
N ARG A 203 20.37 15.76 -3.05
CA ARG A 203 20.75 15.01 -4.26
C ARG A 203 22.04 14.21 -4.02
N THR A 204 22.81 14.50 -2.97
CA THR A 204 23.99 13.72 -2.56
C THR A 204 23.68 12.30 -2.08
N LEU A 205 22.43 11.92 -1.77
CA LEU A 205 22.06 10.51 -1.53
C LEU A 205 21.85 9.71 -2.84
N THR A 206 21.71 10.39 -3.98
CA THR A 206 21.31 9.82 -5.29
C THR A 206 22.37 8.93 -5.98
N GLY A 207 23.54 8.76 -5.36
CA GLY A 207 24.61 7.89 -5.88
C GLY A 207 24.51 6.42 -5.43
N ASN A 208 23.66 6.11 -4.45
CA ASN A 208 23.49 4.76 -3.94
C ASN A 208 22.25 4.12 -4.59
N GLU A 209 22.45 3.01 -5.31
CA GLU A 209 21.39 2.28 -6.00
C GLU A 209 20.27 1.82 -5.05
N HIS A 210 20.60 1.52 -3.79
CA HIS A 210 19.64 1.14 -2.76
C HIS A 210 18.63 2.26 -2.46
N PHE A 211 19.14 3.48 -2.18
CA PHE A 211 18.29 4.64 -1.92
C PHE A 211 17.46 5.03 -3.14
N ARG A 212 17.94 4.74 -4.34
CA ARG A 212 17.25 5.08 -5.58
C ARG A 212 15.97 4.27 -5.78
N LEU A 213 15.94 2.99 -5.37
CA LEU A 213 14.71 2.18 -5.41
C LEU A 213 13.64 2.77 -4.48
N SER A 214 14.03 3.05 -3.24
CA SER A 214 13.15 3.68 -2.26
C SER A 214 12.75 5.09 -2.68
N GLU A 215 13.64 5.84 -3.34
CA GLU A 215 13.35 7.18 -3.85
C GLU A 215 12.25 7.14 -4.90
N PHE A 216 12.22 6.13 -5.76
CA PHE A 216 11.11 5.96 -6.70
C PHE A 216 9.79 5.54 -6.03
N ALA A 217 9.85 4.81 -4.91
CA ALA A 217 8.65 4.45 -4.16
C ALA A 217 7.99 5.66 -3.47
N TRP A 218 8.78 6.67 -3.09
CA TRP A 218 8.34 7.87 -2.38
C TRP A 218 8.24 9.13 -3.22
N GLY A 219 9.21 9.30 -4.10
CA GLY A 219 9.37 10.44 -4.97
C GLY A 219 8.37 10.35 -6.09
N HIS A 220 7.48 11.32 -6.17
CA HIS A 220 6.66 11.53 -7.35
C HIS A 220 7.58 11.96 -8.50
N LEU A 221 8.17 11.00 -9.24
CA LEU A 221 8.47 11.31 -10.64
C LEU A 221 7.14 11.62 -11.28
N SER A 222 6.92 12.90 -11.57
CA SER A 222 5.73 13.28 -12.32
C SER A 222 5.80 12.69 -13.73
N PRO A 223 4.67 12.43 -14.39
CA PRO A 223 4.65 12.04 -15.79
C PRO A 223 5.40 13.04 -16.67
N ARG A 224 5.30 14.33 -16.34
CA ARG A 224 6.04 15.42 -16.97
C ARG A 224 7.56 15.25 -16.85
N ALA A 225 8.08 14.85 -15.68
CA ALA A 225 9.50 14.63 -15.48
C ALA A 225 10.04 13.52 -16.40
N LEU A 226 9.29 12.43 -16.61
CA LEU A 226 9.70 11.37 -17.55
C LEU A 226 9.78 11.85 -19.01
N VAL A 227 9.06 12.92 -19.36
CA VAL A 227 9.06 13.50 -20.71
C VAL A 227 10.21 14.48 -20.88
N GLU A 228 10.37 15.37 -19.90
CA GLU A 228 11.30 16.51 -19.96
C GLU A 228 12.73 16.12 -19.55
N ASP A 229 12.90 15.10 -18.71
CA ASP A 229 14.19 14.63 -18.20
C ASP A 229 14.46 13.18 -18.67
N GLY A 230 15.29 13.07 -19.71
CA GLY A 230 15.67 11.78 -20.28
C GLY A 230 16.47 10.89 -19.32
N GLU A 231 17.29 11.48 -18.44
CA GLU A 231 18.08 10.74 -17.45
C GLU A 231 17.16 10.15 -16.38
N ALA A 232 16.22 10.95 -15.87
CA ALA A 232 15.21 10.49 -14.93
C ALA A 232 14.32 9.39 -15.54
N ARG A 233 13.97 9.49 -16.82
CA ARG A 233 13.24 8.44 -17.54
C ARG A 233 14.03 7.14 -17.64
N GLU A 234 15.27 7.20 -18.13
CA GLU A 234 16.12 6.01 -18.25
C GLU A 234 16.36 5.35 -16.90
N ALA A 235 16.53 6.15 -15.85
CA ALA A 235 16.62 5.70 -14.47
C ALA A 235 15.36 4.95 -14.04
N ALA A 236 14.18 5.54 -14.21
CA ALA A 236 12.91 4.92 -13.83
C ALA A 236 12.68 3.60 -14.59
N ILE A 237 12.95 3.57 -15.90
CA ILE A 237 12.84 2.35 -16.72
C ILE A 237 13.77 1.26 -16.18
N LYS A 238 15.06 1.58 -15.94
CA LYS A 238 16.07 0.64 -15.45
C LYS A 238 15.67 0.00 -14.12
N HIS A 239 15.08 0.78 -13.21
CA HIS A 239 14.81 0.33 -11.84
C HIS A 239 13.36 -0.13 -11.61
N SER A 240 12.45 0.14 -12.55
CA SER A 240 11.01 -0.17 -12.45
C SER A 240 10.68 -1.60 -11.99
N GLY A 241 11.44 -2.59 -12.48
CA GLY A 241 11.23 -3.99 -12.14
C GLY A 241 11.56 -4.36 -10.69
N ASN A 242 12.40 -3.56 -10.01
CA ASN A 242 12.94 -3.85 -8.69
C ASN A 242 12.24 -3.07 -7.56
N ILE A 243 11.35 -2.11 -7.89
CA ILE A 243 10.63 -1.34 -6.88
C ILE A 243 9.45 -2.16 -6.39
N ARG A 244 9.54 -2.69 -5.16
CA ARG A 244 8.55 -3.60 -4.60
C ARG A 244 7.15 -3.00 -4.58
N ALA A 245 7.02 -1.76 -4.13
CA ALA A 245 5.76 -1.00 -4.13
C ALA A 245 5.09 -0.86 -5.52
N TRP A 246 5.83 -1.02 -6.62
CA TRP A 246 5.29 -0.94 -7.99
C TRP A 246 4.84 -2.30 -8.53
N THR A 247 4.86 -3.36 -7.70
CA THR A 247 4.41 -4.71 -8.11
C THR A 247 3.04 -4.72 -8.79
N PRO A 248 2.00 -4.02 -8.30
CA PRO A 248 0.70 -3.98 -8.98
C PRO A 248 0.76 -3.35 -10.37
N VAL A 249 1.54 -2.27 -10.53
CA VAL A 249 1.74 -1.62 -11.84
C VAL A 249 2.47 -2.56 -12.79
N ARG A 250 3.51 -3.24 -12.30
CA ARG A 250 4.26 -4.23 -13.08
C ARG A 250 3.36 -5.38 -13.55
N ASN A 251 2.56 -5.96 -12.66
CA ASN A 251 1.62 -7.04 -12.99
C ASN A 251 0.61 -6.58 -14.07
N PHE A 252 0.08 -5.36 -13.95
CA PHE A 252 -0.77 -4.77 -14.97
C PHE A 252 -0.05 -4.63 -16.32
N CYS A 253 1.19 -4.14 -16.31
CA CYS A 253 2.00 -3.96 -17.52
C CYS A 253 2.43 -5.28 -18.18
N GLU A 254 2.69 -6.33 -17.40
CA GLU A 254 2.98 -7.67 -17.92
C GLU A 254 1.80 -8.23 -18.71
N ASP A 255 0.57 -8.00 -18.23
CA ASP A 255 -0.67 -8.46 -18.88
C ASP A 255 -1.06 -7.58 -20.08
N GLN A 256 -1.01 -6.27 -19.91
CA GLN A 256 -1.58 -5.31 -20.88
C GLN A 256 -0.56 -4.79 -21.91
N CYS A 257 0.73 -4.77 -21.56
CA CYS A 257 1.80 -4.14 -22.33
C CYS A 257 3.09 -4.99 -22.36
N PRO A 258 3.03 -6.26 -22.83
CA PRO A 258 4.16 -7.19 -22.77
C PRO A 258 5.40 -6.72 -23.55
N ASP A 259 5.21 -5.89 -24.58
CA ASP A 259 6.30 -5.36 -25.40
C ASP A 259 7.04 -4.17 -24.76
N SER A 260 6.50 -3.59 -23.68
CA SER A 260 7.06 -2.39 -23.03
C SER A 260 7.01 -2.44 -21.50
N ILE A 261 7.07 -3.62 -20.89
CA ILE A 261 6.86 -3.82 -19.43
C ILE A 261 7.59 -2.79 -18.56
N SER A 262 8.89 -2.57 -18.76
CA SER A 262 9.66 -1.63 -17.94
C SER A 262 9.27 -0.16 -18.16
N GLU A 263 8.99 0.24 -19.39
CA GLU A 263 8.57 1.61 -19.72
C GLU A 263 7.13 1.87 -19.27
N CYS A 264 6.24 0.91 -19.47
CA CYS A 264 4.90 0.87 -18.92
C CYS A 264 4.93 0.96 -17.39
N THR A 265 5.78 0.20 -16.71
CA THR A 265 5.87 0.18 -15.25
C THR A 265 6.40 1.51 -14.71
N ALA A 266 7.46 2.06 -15.31
CA ALA A 266 7.98 3.38 -14.95
C ALA A 266 6.94 4.48 -15.17
N THR A 267 6.22 4.42 -16.29
CA THR A 267 5.11 5.34 -16.58
C THR A 267 4.02 5.18 -15.53
N GLY A 268 3.52 3.97 -15.27
CA GLY A 268 2.46 3.77 -14.29
C GLY A 268 2.83 4.15 -12.86
N GLY A 269 4.08 3.89 -12.45
CA GLY A 269 4.62 4.35 -11.17
C GLY A 269 4.55 5.88 -11.03
N SER A 270 4.80 6.63 -12.11
CA SER A 270 4.70 8.10 -12.15
C SER A 270 3.28 8.65 -11.99
N TYR A 271 2.26 7.83 -12.27
CA TYR A 271 0.84 8.21 -12.14
C TYR A 271 0.22 7.83 -10.78
N LEU A 272 0.94 7.16 -9.89
CA LEU A 272 0.41 6.81 -8.57
C LEU A 272 0.17 8.07 -7.72
N THR A 273 -1.02 8.18 -7.13
CA THR A 273 -1.45 9.35 -6.33
C THR A 273 -0.79 9.41 -4.95
N THR A 274 -0.39 8.26 -4.41
CA THR A 274 0.26 8.16 -3.11
C THR A 274 1.44 7.20 -3.17
N PRO A 275 2.50 7.42 -2.37
CA PRO A 275 3.54 6.43 -2.16
C PRO A 275 2.94 5.08 -1.75
N LEU A 276 3.62 3.99 -2.11
CA LEU A 276 3.29 2.63 -1.67
C LEU A 276 1.90 2.12 -2.07
N SER A 277 1.26 2.71 -3.09
CA SER A 277 -0.07 2.30 -3.55
C SER A 277 -0.02 1.51 -4.85
N PRO A 278 -0.91 0.50 -5.04
CA PRO A 278 -1.90 0.00 -4.09
C PRO A 278 -1.30 -0.98 -3.06
N ARG A 279 -1.90 -1.03 -1.87
CA ARG A 279 -1.48 -1.88 -0.73
C ARG A 279 -2.67 -2.45 0.02
N SER A 280 -2.44 -3.49 0.82
CA SER A 280 -3.44 -4.02 1.73
C SER A 280 -3.93 -2.95 2.73
N PRO A 281 -5.23 -2.93 3.08
CA PRO A 281 -5.75 -2.09 4.16
C PRO A 281 -5.34 -2.58 5.55
N LEU A 282 -4.94 -3.85 5.71
CA LEU A 282 -4.55 -4.46 6.98
C LEU A 282 -3.57 -5.62 6.71
N GLU A 283 -2.27 -5.33 6.76
CA GLU A 283 -1.20 -6.26 6.35
C GLU A 283 -1.12 -7.51 7.23
N SER A 284 -1.46 -7.37 8.51
CA SER A 284 -1.52 -8.47 9.48
C SER A 284 -2.55 -9.55 9.13
N VAL A 285 -3.63 -9.19 8.42
CA VAL A 285 -4.69 -10.13 7.99
C VAL A 285 -4.52 -10.50 6.51
N ILE A 286 -4.22 -9.52 5.67
CA ILE A 286 -4.07 -9.69 4.22
C ILE A 286 -2.68 -9.18 3.86
N SER A 287 -1.73 -10.09 3.64
CA SER A 287 -0.39 -9.67 3.21
C SER A 287 -0.47 -8.95 1.87
N ASN A 288 0.51 -8.08 1.61
CA ASN A 288 0.58 -7.38 0.33
C ASN A 288 0.72 -8.35 -0.85
N GLU A 289 1.40 -9.49 -0.69
CA GLU A 289 1.53 -10.51 -1.73
C GLU A 289 0.17 -11.13 -2.08
N VAL A 290 -0.64 -11.44 -1.07
CA VAL A 290 -2.01 -11.96 -1.28
C VAL A 290 -2.88 -10.88 -1.94
N TYR A 291 -2.81 -9.65 -1.46
CA TYR A 291 -3.56 -8.54 -2.02
C TYR A 291 -3.15 -8.23 -3.48
N TRP A 292 -1.86 -8.19 -3.79
CA TRP A 292 -1.34 -7.90 -5.14
C TRP A 292 -1.58 -9.04 -6.14
N ALA A 293 -1.80 -10.26 -5.66
CA ALA A 293 -2.21 -11.40 -6.50
C ALA A 293 -3.73 -11.49 -6.69
N SER A 294 -4.52 -10.68 -5.99
CA SER A 294 -5.98 -10.72 -6.03
C SER A 294 -6.55 -10.06 -7.28
N LYS A 295 -7.80 -10.40 -7.63
CA LYS A 295 -8.51 -9.75 -8.75
C LYS A 295 -8.79 -8.27 -8.48
N ARG A 296 -9.01 -7.93 -7.20
CA ARG A 296 -9.29 -6.58 -6.75
C ARG A 296 -8.20 -5.58 -7.11
N VAL A 297 -6.93 -5.98 -7.08
CA VAL A 297 -5.79 -5.05 -7.17
C VAL A 297 -5.83 -4.20 -8.44
N THR A 298 -6.32 -4.76 -9.57
CA THR A 298 -6.40 -4.05 -10.84
C THR A 298 -7.39 -2.88 -10.75
N GLY A 299 -8.57 -3.08 -10.16
CA GLY A 299 -9.52 -2.00 -9.94
C GLY A 299 -9.00 -0.94 -8.94
N ASP A 300 -8.35 -1.39 -7.85
CA ASP A 300 -7.76 -0.47 -6.87
C ASP A 300 -6.57 0.32 -7.47
N LEU A 301 -5.82 -0.26 -8.41
CA LEU A 301 -4.78 0.42 -9.17
C LEU A 301 -5.40 1.55 -10.01
N ALA A 302 -6.48 1.28 -10.75
CA ALA A 302 -7.17 2.29 -11.55
C ALA A 302 -7.70 3.47 -10.72
N ARG A 303 -8.15 3.19 -9.49
CA ARG A 303 -8.61 4.18 -8.51
C ARG A 303 -7.46 4.92 -7.79
N SER A 304 -6.25 4.35 -7.83
CA SER A 304 -5.06 4.93 -7.19
C SER A 304 -4.18 5.73 -8.15
N THR A 305 -4.44 5.67 -9.45
CA THR A 305 -3.74 6.45 -10.47
C THR A 305 -4.44 7.78 -10.73
N TRP A 306 -3.66 8.82 -11.01
CA TRP A 306 -4.21 10.10 -11.49
C TRP A 306 -5.10 9.87 -12.71
N GLU A 307 -6.16 10.67 -12.87
CA GLU A 307 -7.13 10.50 -13.95
C GLU A 307 -6.51 10.76 -15.33
N ILE A 308 -6.08 9.68 -15.99
CA ILE A 308 -5.50 9.73 -17.34
C ILE A 308 -6.56 10.17 -18.35
N ILE A 309 -7.84 9.92 -18.05
CA ILE A 309 -8.99 10.38 -18.84
C ILE A 309 -8.98 11.90 -19.01
N VAL A 310 -8.67 12.65 -17.94
CA VAL A 310 -8.68 14.12 -17.94
C VAL A 310 -7.46 14.69 -18.67
N GLU A 311 -6.30 14.05 -18.56
CA GLU A 311 -5.07 14.50 -19.23
C GLU A 311 -5.02 14.16 -20.72
N ALA A 312 -5.91 13.30 -21.23
CA ALA A 312 -5.92 12.89 -22.63
C ALA A 312 -6.14 14.05 -23.62
N ASP A 313 -6.75 15.15 -23.18
CA ASP A 313 -6.96 16.36 -23.98
C ASP A 313 -5.81 17.37 -23.88
N SER A 314 -4.81 17.11 -23.03
CA SER A 314 -3.61 17.93 -22.94
C SER A 314 -2.52 17.43 -23.89
N ASP A 315 -1.75 18.34 -24.49
CA ASP A 315 -0.57 18.03 -25.33
C ASP A 315 0.57 17.31 -24.56
N ALA A 316 0.34 16.92 -23.29
CA ALA A 316 1.30 16.17 -22.50
C ALA A 316 1.54 14.80 -23.14
N LYS A 317 2.74 14.64 -23.69
CA LYS A 317 3.23 13.35 -24.17
C LYS A 317 3.30 12.41 -22.98
N VAL A 318 2.62 11.27 -23.03
CA VAL A 318 2.84 10.20 -22.05
C VAL A 318 3.97 9.33 -22.60
N PRO A 319 4.99 8.99 -21.80
CA PRO A 319 6.13 8.21 -22.28
C PRO A 319 5.71 6.88 -22.92
N ASP A 320 4.85 6.12 -22.25
CA ASP A 320 4.32 4.85 -22.75
C ASP A 320 2.87 4.98 -23.27
N ALA A 321 2.69 4.78 -24.58
CA ALA A 321 1.38 4.85 -25.23
C ALA A 321 0.47 3.66 -24.88
N CYS A 322 1.05 2.49 -24.59
CA CYS A 322 0.29 1.31 -24.21
C CYS A 322 -0.37 1.51 -22.85
N PHE A 323 0.42 1.87 -21.83
CA PHE A 323 -0.05 2.18 -20.48
C PHE A 323 -1.16 3.22 -20.51
N LYS A 324 -0.96 4.35 -21.22
CA LYS A 324 -1.98 5.41 -21.33
C LYS A 324 -3.31 4.86 -21.82
N ARG A 325 -3.29 4.07 -22.89
CA ARG A 325 -4.51 3.50 -23.49
C ARG A 325 -5.16 2.48 -22.56
N SER A 326 -4.40 1.48 -22.09
CA SER A 326 -4.96 0.39 -21.29
C SER A 326 -5.46 0.87 -19.93
N MET A 327 -4.73 1.79 -19.27
CA MET A 327 -5.17 2.34 -17.99
C MET A 327 -6.38 3.27 -18.16
N LYS A 328 -6.48 4.02 -19.27
CA LYS A 328 -7.70 4.78 -19.60
C LYS A 328 -8.91 3.87 -19.76
N GLU A 329 -8.78 2.78 -20.51
CA GLU A 329 -9.83 1.78 -20.69
C GLU A 329 -10.24 1.17 -19.35
N LEU A 330 -9.27 0.85 -18.50
CA LEU A 330 -9.53 0.33 -17.16
C LEU A 330 -10.24 1.36 -16.25
N GLN A 331 -9.80 2.62 -16.24
CA GLN A 331 -10.44 3.69 -15.45
C GLN A 331 -11.89 3.95 -15.89
N LEU A 332 -12.25 3.72 -17.16
CA LEU A 332 -13.64 3.82 -17.62
C LEU A 332 -14.54 2.72 -17.04
N VAL A 333 -13.97 1.60 -16.59
CA VAL A 333 -14.71 0.47 -16.01
C VAL A 333 -14.64 0.50 -14.47
N GLU A 334 -13.45 0.74 -13.93
CA GLU A 334 -13.12 0.56 -12.50
C GLU A 334 -12.86 1.87 -11.74
N GLY A 335 -12.74 2.99 -12.45
CA GLY A 335 -12.42 4.29 -11.87
C GLY A 335 -13.52 4.86 -10.98
N HIS A 336 -13.29 6.06 -10.47
CA HIS A 336 -14.27 6.80 -9.69
C HIS A 336 -15.30 7.49 -10.61
N GLY A 337 -16.11 6.70 -11.33
CA GLY A 337 -17.32 7.13 -12.06
C GLY A 337 -17.21 8.46 -12.81
#